data_AF-A0A3P1VYS3-F1
#
_entry.id   AF-A0A3P1VYS3-F1
#
_cell.length_a   1.000
_cell.length_b   1.000
_cell.length_c   1.000
_cell.angle_alpha   90.00
_cell.angle_beta   90.00
_cell.angle_gamma   90.00
#
_symmetry.space_group_name_H-M   'P 1'
#
loop_
_entity.id
_entity.type
_entity.pdbx_description
1 polymer ?
#
loop_
_entity_poly.entity_id
_entity_poly.type
_entity_poly.pdbx_seq_one_letter_code
_entity_poly.pdbx_strand_id
1 'polypeptide(L)'
;MFRKLVTILVFVISILSFTFESKKFNSPEAVIYNTNKKMPANFRFEMQDDNWEDTNYIIHVFKDGEEYKIAYSYLKTDSPKYYDENGYPKLEYITKDFEKVHFTYFSAQPGSYIKDGKKHERITYQSLSFSQLEEFLKEKNARKLEDNLQKRIKEHLLWLDSIAN
;
A
#
# COMPACT_ATOMS: atom_id res chain seq x y z
N MET A 1 -11.11 35.01 5.87
CA MET A 1 -12.12 34.00 5.46
C MET A 1 -11.67 33.18 4.24
N PHE A 2 -11.04 33.79 3.23
CA PHE A 2 -10.52 33.13 2.02
C PHE A 2 -9.53 31.96 2.26
N ARG A 3 -8.58 32.07 3.21
CA ARG A 3 -7.61 30.98 3.50
C ARG A 3 -8.29 29.67 3.92
N LYS A 4 -9.34 29.73 4.75
CA LYS A 4 -10.07 28.52 5.22
C LYS A 4 -10.84 27.83 4.09
N LEU A 5 -11.41 28.60 3.15
CA LEU A 5 -12.09 28.06 1.97
C LEU A 5 -11.13 27.36 1.02
N VAL A 6 -9.95 27.93 0.75
CA VAL A 6 -8.92 27.29 -0.09
C VAL A 6 -8.41 26.00 0.55
N THR A 7 -8.18 25.96 1.86
CA THR A 7 -7.73 24.75 2.55
C THR A 7 -8.78 23.63 2.50
N ILE A 8 -10.07 23.95 2.73
CA ILE A 8 -11.16 22.97 2.62
C ILE A 8 -11.28 22.46 1.17
N LEU A 9 -11.14 23.34 0.18
CA LEU A 9 -11.23 22.97 -1.23
C LEU A 9 -10.06 22.06 -1.66
N VAL A 10 -8.82 22.37 -1.28
CA VAL A 10 -7.66 21.51 -1.54
C VAL A 10 -7.81 20.16 -0.86
N PHE A 11 -8.36 20.13 0.36
CA PHE A 11 -8.60 18.89 1.10
C PHE A 11 -9.66 18.01 0.41
N VAL A 12 -10.77 18.60 -0.03
CA VAL A 12 -11.85 17.88 -0.75
C VAL A 12 -11.38 17.38 -2.12
N ILE A 13 -10.61 18.17 -2.87
CA ILE A 13 -10.02 17.74 -4.15
C ILE A 13 -9.03 16.59 -3.94
N SER A 14 -8.22 16.64 -2.88
CA SER A 14 -7.27 15.57 -2.54
C SER A 14 -7.98 14.25 -2.20
N ILE A 15 -9.11 14.30 -1.48
CA ILE A 15 -9.91 13.12 -1.12
C ILE A 15 -10.58 12.49 -2.36
N LEU A 16 -11.09 13.32 -3.27
CA LEU A 16 -11.70 12.83 -4.52
C LEU A 16 -10.65 12.22 -5.46
N SER A 17 -9.48 12.85 -5.62
CA SER A 17 -8.38 12.28 -6.41
C SER A 17 -7.90 10.93 -5.85
N PHE A 18 -7.93 10.76 -4.52
CA PHE A 18 -7.49 9.54 -3.84
C PHE A 18 -8.36 8.32 -4.14
N THR A 19 -9.69 8.49 -4.22
CA THR A 19 -10.63 7.40 -4.57
C THR A 19 -10.52 6.98 -6.05
N PHE A 20 -10.10 7.90 -6.93
CA PHE A 20 -9.82 7.57 -8.33
C PHE A 20 -8.47 6.86 -8.52
N GLU A 21 -7.45 7.17 -7.71
CA GLU A 21 -6.12 6.58 -7.83
C GLU A 21 -6.02 5.18 -7.22
N SER A 22 -6.74 4.85 -6.14
CA SER A 22 -6.76 3.48 -5.59
C SER A 22 -7.17 2.43 -6.63
N LYS A 23 -8.23 2.73 -7.41
CA LYS A 23 -8.70 1.87 -8.51
C LYS A 23 -7.63 1.64 -9.58
N LYS A 24 -6.76 2.62 -9.85
CA LYS A 24 -5.65 2.48 -10.81
C LYS A 24 -4.59 1.50 -10.31
N PHE A 25 -4.31 1.46 -9.01
CA PHE A 25 -3.35 0.48 -8.44
C PHE A 25 -3.88 -0.95 -8.39
N ASN A 26 -5.19 -1.11 -8.59
CA ASN A 26 -5.87 -2.40 -8.68
C ASN A 26 -6.24 -2.76 -10.13
N SER A 27 -5.85 -1.94 -11.12
CA SER A 27 -6.17 -2.17 -12.53
C SER A 27 -5.28 -3.27 -13.15
N PRO A 28 -5.65 -3.82 -14.32
CA PRO A 28 -4.81 -4.78 -15.04
C PRO A 28 -3.38 -4.27 -15.31
N GLU A 29 -3.21 -2.97 -15.53
CA GLU A 29 -1.95 -2.30 -15.88
C GLU A 29 -1.00 -2.12 -14.67
N ALA A 30 -1.52 -2.13 -13.44
CA ALA A 30 -0.67 -2.09 -12.25
C ALA A 30 0.11 -3.39 -12.10
N VAL A 31 1.34 -3.34 -11.61
CA VAL A 31 2.15 -4.53 -11.30
C VAL A 31 2.34 -4.63 -9.80
N ILE A 32 2.10 -5.82 -9.25
CA ILE A 32 2.27 -6.07 -7.81
C ILE A 32 3.61 -6.79 -7.59
N TYR A 33 4.38 -6.27 -6.64
CA TYR A 33 5.60 -6.86 -6.15
C TYR A 33 5.47 -7.28 -4.70
N ASN A 34 6.07 -8.42 -4.37
CA ASN A 34 6.18 -8.93 -3.02
C ASN A 34 7.56 -8.63 -2.44
N THR A 35 7.63 -8.33 -1.15
CA THR A 35 8.86 -8.00 -0.45
C THR A 35 8.90 -8.70 0.91
N ASN A 36 10.10 -9.07 1.35
CA ASN A 36 10.35 -9.54 2.71
C ASN A 36 10.83 -8.42 3.65
N LYS A 37 10.85 -7.17 3.17
CA LYS A 37 11.12 -6.00 4.01
C LYS A 37 9.84 -5.61 4.74
N LYS A 38 10.03 -5.01 5.90
CA LYS A 38 8.95 -4.42 6.69
C LYS A 38 8.94 -2.91 6.55
N MET A 39 7.77 -2.32 6.71
CA MET A 39 7.56 -0.87 6.73
C MET A 39 6.69 -0.50 7.93
N PRO A 40 6.96 0.62 8.62
CA PRO A 40 6.09 1.09 9.69
C PRO A 40 4.65 1.28 9.19
N ALA A 41 3.71 0.62 9.85
CA ALA A 41 2.27 0.79 9.66
C ALA A 41 1.64 1.24 10.97
N ASN A 42 0.56 2.02 10.87
CA ASN A 42 -0.27 2.38 12.01
C ASN A 42 -1.70 1.98 11.67
N PHE A 43 -2.18 0.97 12.37
CA PHE A 43 -3.53 0.45 12.23
C PHE A 43 -4.45 1.21 13.18
N ARG A 44 -4.69 2.50 12.87
CA ARG A 44 -5.56 3.39 13.67
C ARG A 44 -6.99 2.89 13.86
N PHE A 45 -7.42 1.91 13.06
CA PHE A 45 -8.73 1.29 13.19
C PHE A 45 -8.83 0.28 14.33
N GLU A 46 -7.72 -0.09 14.97
CA GLU A 46 -7.69 -1.13 16.01
C GLU A 46 -7.42 -0.59 17.42
N MET A 47 -6.88 0.63 17.61
CA MET A 47 -6.45 1.11 18.94
C MET A 47 -6.63 2.62 19.15
N GLN A 48 -6.85 3.02 20.42
CA GLN A 48 -7.04 4.43 20.85
C GLN A 48 -5.75 5.27 20.76
N ASP A 49 -4.59 4.65 20.55
CA ASP A 49 -3.26 5.30 20.54
C ASP A 49 -2.49 5.10 19.22
N ASP A 50 -1.51 5.98 18.96
CA ASP A 50 -0.59 5.91 17.81
C ASP A 50 0.40 4.73 17.93
N ASN A 51 -0.08 3.51 17.66
CA ASN A 51 0.72 2.29 17.71
C ASN A 51 1.33 1.97 16.34
N TRP A 52 2.60 2.32 16.18
CA TRP A 52 3.40 2.04 14.99
C TRP A 52 4.13 0.72 15.11
N GLU A 53 3.94 -0.17 14.15
CA GLU A 53 4.65 -1.46 14.10
C GLU A 53 5.24 -1.71 12.71
N ASP A 54 6.44 -2.28 12.68
CA ASP A 54 7.07 -2.69 11.43
C ASP A 54 6.29 -3.90 10.86
N THR A 55 5.61 -3.67 9.74
CA THR A 55 4.62 -4.59 9.17
C THR A 55 5.03 -5.03 7.76
N ASN A 56 4.63 -6.23 7.37
CA ASN A 56 4.80 -6.69 5.99
C ASN A 56 3.89 -5.93 5.03
N TYR A 57 4.27 -5.84 3.77
CA TYR A 57 3.51 -5.11 2.77
C TYR A 57 3.77 -5.66 1.36
N ILE A 58 2.86 -5.35 0.44
CA ILE A 58 3.07 -5.50 -1.00
C ILE A 58 3.14 -4.12 -1.66
N ILE A 59 3.82 -4.06 -2.80
CA ILE A 59 4.07 -2.84 -3.56
C ILE A 59 3.25 -2.89 -4.83
N HIS A 60 2.48 -1.85 -5.09
CA HIS A 60 1.74 -1.65 -6.32
C HIS A 60 2.46 -0.59 -7.15
N VAL A 61 2.79 -0.93 -8.40
CA VAL A 61 3.46 -0.03 -9.34
C VAL A 61 2.50 0.24 -10.50
N PHE A 62 2.19 1.51 -10.76
CA PHE A 62 1.36 1.92 -11.89
C PHE A 62 2.13 2.89 -12.77
N LYS A 63 2.17 2.66 -14.08
CA LYS A 63 2.82 3.58 -15.02
C LYS A 63 1.87 4.73 -15.36
N ASP A 64 2.29 5.96 -15.13
CA ASP A 64 1.53 7.19 -15.43
C ASP A 64 2.37 8.12 -16.31
N GLY A 65 2.16 8.02 -17.63
CA GLY A 65 3.01 8.71 -18.61
C GLY A 65 4.45 8.17 -18.61
N GLU A 66 5.41 9.05 -18.30
CA GLU A 66 6.84 8.73 -18.23
C GLU A 66 7.29 8.28 -16.83
N GLU A 67 6.42 8.42 -15.82
CA GLU A 67 6.71 8.10 -14.43
C GLU A 67 6.00 6.82 -13.98
N TYR A 68 6.45 6.29 -12.84
CA TYR A 68 5.83 5.17 -12.13
C TYR A 68 5.39 5.65 -10.77
N LYS A 69 4.11 5.48 -10.48
CA LYS A 69 3.53 5.75 -9.16
C LYS A 69 3.59 4.49 -8.31
N ILE A 70 3.87 4.67 -7.02
CA ILE A 70 3.96 3.58 -6.03
C ILE A 70 2.85 3.69 -4.98
N ALA A 71 2.16 2.59 -4.73
CA ALA A 71 1.28 2.40 -3.58
C ALA A 71 1.62 1.13 -2.80
N TYR A 72 1.07 0.99 -1.61
CA TYR A 72 1.36 -0.13 -0.71
C TYR A 72 0.06 -0.71 -0.17
N SER A 73 0.06 -2.01 0.11
CA SER A 73 -0.97 -2.64 0.93
C SER A 73 -0.30 -3.39 2.08
N TYR A 74 -0.78 -3.19 3.30
CA TYR A 74 -0.19 -3.79 4.49
C TYR A 74 -0.79 -5.16 4.80
N LEU A 75 0.08 -6.04 5.28
CA LEU A 75 -0.20 -7.43 5.61
C LEU A 75 0.15 -7.71 7.05
N LYS A 76 -0.86 -7.91 7.90
CA LYS A 76 -0.68 -8.31 9.28
C LYS A 76 -1.21 -9.73 9.49
N THR A 77 -0.34 -10.58 10.01
CA THR A 77 -0.72 -11.92 10.44
C THR A 77 0.27 -12.44 11.47
N ASP A 78 -0.26 -13.12 12.48
CA ASP A 78 0.51 -13.59 13.63
C ASP A 78 1.10 -14.99 13.43
N SER A 79 0.82 -15.64 12.30
CA SER A 79 1.26 -17.03 12.06
C SER A 79 2.44 -17.11 11.08
N PRO A 80 3.54 -17.80 11.45
CA PRO A 80 4.71 -17.96 10.59
C PRO A 80 4.41 -18.76 9.31
N LYS A 81 3.31 -19.53 9.27
CA LYS A 81 2.91 -20.33 8.09
C LYS A 81 2.63 -19.48 6.85
N TYR A 82 2.30 -18.19 7.04
CA TYR A 82 2.01 -17.24 5.97
C TYR A 82 3.26 -16.60 5.36
N TYR A 83 4.45 -17.08 5.72
CA TYR A 83 5.71 -16.63 5.15
C TYR A 83 6.48 -17.82 4.57
N ASP A 84 7.28 -17.56 3.53
CA ASP A 84 8.27 -18.51 3.03
C ASP A 84 9.54 -18.49 3.89
N GLU A 85 10.47 -19.39 3.59
CA GLU A 85 11.75 -19.51 4.29
C GLU A 85 12.62 -18.24 4.23
N ASN A 86 12.37 -17.38 3.24
CA ASN A 86 13.09 -16.12 3.03
C ASN A 86 12.35 -14.92 3.64
N GLY A 87 11.24 -15.16 4.35
CA GLY A 87 10.43 -14.14 5.00
C GLY A 87 9.47 -13.39 4.07
N TYR A 88 9.28 -13.84 2.83
CA TYR A 88 8.26 -13.26 1.94
C TYR A 88 6.88 -13.73 2.35
N PRO A 89 5.87 -12.85 2.38
CA PRO A 89 4.48 -13.24 2.51
C PRO A 89 4.05 -14.23 1.41
N LYS A 90 3.40 -15.31 1.81
CA LYS A 90 2.76 -16.30 0.93
C LYS A 90 1.37 -15.79 0.53
N LEU A 91 1.32 -14.99 -0.54
CA LEU A 91 0.13 -14.24 -0.92
C LEU A 91 -1.03 -15.10 -1.45
N GLU A 92 -0.79 -16.38 -1.76
CA GLU A 92 -1.86 -17.33 -2.07
C GLU A 92 -2.85 -17.49 -0.91
N TYR A 93 -2.41 -17.29 0.33
CA TYR A 93 -3.28 -17.34 1.51
C TYR A 93 -4.15 -16.10 1.66
N ILE A 94 -3.73 -14.93 1.15
CA ILE A 94 -4.58 -13.72 1.17
C ILE A 94 -5.89 -13.99 0.44
N THR A 95 -5.84 -14.78 -0.64
CA THR A 95 -7.02 -15.12 -1.44
C THR A 95 -7.87 -16.27 -0.87
N LYS A 96 -7.33 -17.05 0.08
CA LYS A 96 -7.97 -18.29 0.59
C LYS A 96 -8.37 -18.23 2.06
N ASP A 97 -7.56 -17.58 2.87
CA ASP A 97 -7.65 -17.49 4.33
C ASP A 97 -7.74 -16.01 4.77
N PHE A 98 -8.38 -15.16 3.96
CA PHE A 98 -8.44 -13.72 4.15
C PHE A 98 -8.83 -13.30 5.57
N GLU A 99 -9.87 -13.91 6.14
CA GLU A 99 -10.34 -13.59 7.50
C GLU A 99 -9.27 -13.79 8.59
N LYS A 100 -8.22 -14.59 8.32
CA LYS A 100 -7.11 -14.88 9.24
C LYS A 100 -5.86 -14.04 8.93
N VAL A 101 -5.87 -13.30 7.82
CA VAL A 101 -4.79 -12.40 7.41
C VAL A 101 -5.40 -11.01 7.42
N HIS A 102 -5.08 -10.23 8.46
CA HIS A 102 -5.48 -8.83 8.55
C HIS A 102 -4.82 -8.06 7.41
N PHE A 103 -5.55 -7.97 6.31
CA PHE A 103 -5.16 -7.26 5.13
C PHE A 103 -5.81 -5.89 5.21
N THR A 104 -5.00 -4.86 5.46
CA THR A 104 -5.52 -3.50 5.37
C THR A 104 -4.96 -2.85 4.12
N TYR A 105 -5.86 -2.67 3.16
CA TYR A 105 -5.61 -1.83 2.01
C TYR A 105 -5.58 -0.38 2.48
N PHE A 106 -4.38 0.13 2.73
CA PHE A 106 -4.15 1.55 2.88
C PHE A 106 -3.39 2.00 1.64
N SER A 107 -4.10 2.42 0.60
CA SER A 107 -3.47 3.29 -0.39
C SER A 107 -2.85 4.45 0.39
N ALA A 108 -1.52 4.59 0.29
CA ALA A 108 -0.70 5.42 1.16
C ALA A 108 -1.33 6.82 1.35
N GLN A 109 -1.97 7.04 2.50
CA GLN A 109 -2.52 8.35 2.80
C GLN A 109 -1.35 9.32 3.00
N PRO A 110 -1.37 10.52 2.37
CA PRO A 110 -0.47 11.58 2.76
C PRO A 110 -0.59 11.82 4.26
N GLY A 111 0.54 12.08 4.91
CA GLY A 111 0.55 12.33 6.34
C GLY A 111 1.95 12.36 6.89
N SER A 112 2.08 12.23 8.20
CA SER A 112 3.38 12.12 8.85
C SER A 112 3.28 11.22 10.06
N TYR A 113 4.37 10.57 10.43
CA TYR A 113 4.44 9.77 11.64
C TYR A 113 5.62 10.14 12.50
N ILE A 114 5.53 9.87 13.80
CA ILE A 114 6.63 10.08 14.73
C ILE A 114 7.18 8.71 15.12
N LYS A 115 8.46 8.44 14.81
CA LYS A 115 9.20 7.26 15.25
C LYS A 115 10.46 7.74 15.98
N ASP A 116 10.68 7.24 17.18
CA ASP A 116 11.82 7.62 18.04
C ASP A 116 11.94 9.15 18.25
N GLY A 117 10.80 9.83 18.43
CA GLY A 117 10.73 11.28 18.59
C GLY A 117 11.00 12.10 17.31
N LYS A 118 11.22 11.47 16.16
CA LYS A 118 11.44 12.13 14.88
C LYS A 118 10.21 12.04 13.98
N LYS A 119 9.85 13.16 13.38
CA LYS A 119 8.75 13.26 12.39
C LYS A 119 9.22 12.79 11.01
N HIS A 120 8.48 11.87 10.41
CA HIS A 120 8.68 11.33 9.07
C HIS A 120 7.46 11.65 8.22
N GLU A 121 7.63 12.32 7.09
CA GLU A 121 6.54 12.60 6.16
C GLU A 121 6.24 11.35 5.30
N ARG A 122 4.97 10.95 5.26
CA ARG A 122 4.39 10.07 4.25
C ARG A 122 4.05 10.94 3.05
N ILE A 123 4.99 11.06 2.12
CA ILE A 123 4.73 11.74 0.85
C ILE A 123 3.71 10.88 0.08
N THR A 124 2.68 11.53 -0.47
CA THR A 124 1.80 10.97 -1.51
C THR A 124 2.59 10.23 -2.58
N TYR A 125 1.95 9.23 -3.21
CA TYR A 125 2.46 8.39 -4.31
C TYR A 125 3.84 8.79 -4.79
N GLN A 126 4.85 8.01 -4.40
CA GLN A 126 6.21 8.25 -4.89
C GLN A 126 6.17 8.09 -6.41
N SER A 127 6.33 9.19 -7.14
CA SER A 127 6.58 9.21 -8.58
C SER A 127 8.06 8.92 -8.79
N LEU A 128 8.36 7.87 -9.54
CA LEU A 128 9.70 7.41 -9.85
C LEU A 128 9.92 7.40 -11.36
N SER A 129 11.09 7.85 -11.80
CA SER A 129 11.57 7.48 -13.13
C SER A 129 11.81 5.96 -13.22
N PHE A 130 12.02 5.42 -14.43
CA PHE A 130 12.33 4.01 -14.59
C PHE A 130 13.57 3.57 -13.79
N SER A 131 14.67 4.35 -13.84
CA SER A 131 15.89 4.01 -13.11
C SER A 131 15.71 4.06 -11.59
N GLN A 132 14.95 5.04 -11.09
CA GLN A 132 14.64 5.12 -9.66
C GLN A 132 13.73 3.98 -9.21
N LEU A 133 12.80 3.53 -10.06
CA LEU A 133 11.96 2.37 -9.78
C LEU A 133 12.82 1.10 -9.66
N GLU A 134 13.76 0.88 -10.58
CA GLU A 134 14.65 -0.29 -10.53
C GLU A 134 15.49 -0.32 -9.25
N GLU A 135 16.08 0.83 -8.87
CA GLU A 135 16.84 0.96 -7.63
C GLU A 135 15.95 0.73 -6.41
N PHE A 136 14.75 1.31 -6.39
CA PHE A 136 13.77 1.16 -5.33
C PHE A 136 13.37 -0.32 -5.13
N LEU A 137 13.00 -1.02 -6.21
CA LEU A 137 12.60 -2.43 -6.15
C LEU A 137 13.76 -3.31 -5.65
N LYS A 138 14.99 -3.01 -6.06
CA LYS A 138 16.20 -3.69 -5.58
C LYS A 138 16.44 -3.45 -4.09
N GLU A 139 16.35 -2.20 -3.62
CA GLU A 139 16.48 -1.83 -2.20
C GLU A 139 15.44 -2.55 -1.34
N LYS A 140 14.20 -2.65 -1.84
CA LYS A 140 13.12 -3.36 -1.17
C LYS A 140 13.19 -4.87 -1.33
N ASN A 141 14.20 -5.41 -2.02
CA ASN A 141 14.29 -6.85 -2.30
C ASN A 141 12.98 -7.40 -2.91
N ALA A 142 12.38 -6.61 -3.79
CA ALA A 142 11.05 -6.82 -4.31
C ALA A 142 11.05 -7.80 -5.50
N ARG A 143 10.08 -8.70 -5.54
CA ARG A 143 9.91 -9.72 -6.60
C ARG A 143 8.56 -9.52 -7.26
N LYS A 144 8.55 -9.44 -8.60
CA LYS A 144 7.30 -9.39 -9.36
C LYS A 144 6.51 -10.68 -9.10
N LEU A 145 5.22 -10.53 -8.88
CA LEU A 145 4.32 -11.68 -8.70
C LEU A 145 3.93 -12.32 -10.03
N GLU A 146 3.65 -13.62 -9.99
CA GLU A 146 3.05 -14.36 -11.10
C GLU A 146 1.70 -13.75 -11.51
N ASP A 147 1.44 -13.66 -12.81
CA ASP A 147 0.28 -12.93 -13.35
C ASP A 147 -1.06 -13.46 -12.82
N ASN A 148 -1.19 -14.78 -12.65
CA ASN A 148 -2.39 -15.40 -12.06
C ASN A 148 -2.62 -14.99 -10.60
N LEU A 149 -1.55 -14.82 -9.83
CA LEU A 149 -1.64 -14.39 -8.44
C LEU A 149 -1.94 -12.89 -8.35
N GLN A 150 -1.30 -12.08 -9.21
CA GLN A 150 -1.63 -10.65 -9.34
C GLN A 150 -3.11 -10.44 -9.65
N LYS A 151 -3.66 -11.17 -10.62
CA LYS A 151 -5.08 -11.09 -10.98
C LYS A 151 -5.99 -11.35 -9.78
N ARG A 152 -5.79 -12.45 -9.05
CA ARG A 152 -6.61 -12.81 -7.89
C ARG A 152 -6.51 -11.78 -6.76
N ILE A 153 -5.31 -11.26 -6.48
CA ILE A 153 -5.13 -10.21 -5.48
C ILE A 153 -5.89 -8.95 -5.89
N LYS A 154 -5.77 -8.51 -7.15
CA LYS A 154 -6.48 -7.33 -7.65
C LYS A 154 -7.99 -7.48 -7.61
N GLU A 155 -8.53 -8.62 -8.07
CA GLU A 155 -9.96 -8.93 -7.98
C GLU A 155 -10.45 -8.86 -6.54
N HIS A 156 -9.66 -9.40 -5.62
CA HIS A 156 -9.97 -9.36 -4.20
C HIS A 156 -9.92 -7.93 -3.63
N LEU A 157 -8.92 -7.12 -3.99
CA LEU A 157 -8.82 -5.72 -3.58
C LEU A 157 -9.97 -4.87 -4.12
N LEU A 158 -10.35 -5.07 -5.39
CA LEU A 158 -11.51 -4.41 -5.98
C LEU A 158 -12.82 -4.81 -5.28
N TRP A 159 -12.93 -6.07 -4.85
CA TRP A 159 -14.07 -6.52 -4.05
C TRP A 159 -14.09 -5.83 -2.67
N LEU A 160 -12.97 -5.73 -1.97
CA LEU A 160 -12.86 -4.99 -0.70
C LEU A 160 -13.24 -3.51 -0.88
N ASP A 161 -12.76 -2.87 -1.94
CA ASP A 161 -13.13 -1.49 -2.28
C ASP A 161 -14.65 -1.36 -2.53
N SER A 162 -15.29 -2.38 -3.09
CA SER A 162 -16.73 -2.37 -3.42
C SER A 162 -17.66 -2.55 -2.21
N ILE A 163 -17.18 -3.16 -1.13
CA ILE A 163 -17.97 -3.35 0.11
C ILE A 163 -17.74 -2.21 1.11
N ALA A 164 -16.68 -1.43 0.95
CA ALA A 164 -16.33 -0.29 1.81
C ALA A 164 -16.98 1.04 1.38
N ASN A 165 -17.53 1.11 0.15
CA ASN A 165 -18.22 2.26 -0.43
C ASN A 165 -19.70 1.93 -0.70
#